data_AF-A0A6V7J094-F1
#
_entry.id   AF-A0A6V7J094-F1
#
_cell.length_a   1.000
_cell.length_b   1.000
_cell.length_c   1.000
_cell.angle_alpha   90.00
_cell.angle_beta   90.00
_cell.angle_gamma   90.00
#
_symmetry.space_group_name_H-M   'P 1'
#
loop_
_entity.id
_entity.type
_entity.pdbx_description
1 polymer ?
#
loop_
_entity_poly.entity_id
_entity_poly.type
_entity_poly.pdbx_seq_one_letter_code
_entity_poly.pdbx_strand_id
1 'polypeptide(L)' 'YWLFHCHFLFHIVIGMNLILHVGTHADLPPIPPNFPTCGDHLPPITPPLPLSSSTSFH' A
#
# COMPACT_ATOMS: atom_id res chain seq x y z
N TYR A 1 17.00 3.55 8.90
CA TYR A 1 16.67 2.11 8.85
C TYR A 1 17.29 1.49 7.62
N TRP A 2 17.86 0.30 7.72
CA TRP A 2 18.48 -0.44 6.62
C TRP A 2 17.80 -1.79 6.47
N LEU A 3 17.35 -2.12 5.26
CA LEU A 3 16.83 -3.44 4.93
C LEU A 3 17.99 -4.34 4.52
N PHE A 4 18.22 -5.40 5.30
CA PHE A 4 19.16 -6.46 4.99
C PHE A 4 18.39 -7.72 4.65
N HIS A 5 18.63 -8.29 3.47
CA HIS A 5 17.90 -9.48 3.02
C HIS A 5 18.77 -10.35 2.11
N CYS A 6 18.35 -11.60 1.93
CA CYS A 6 18.93 -12.43 0.87
C CYS A 6 18.46 -11.90 -0.50
N HIS A 7 19.38 -11.70 -1.45
CA HIS A 7 19.06 -11.16 -2.78
C HIS A 7 18.25 -12.14 -3.66
N PHE A 8 18.01 -13.37 -3.20
CA PHE A 8 17.17 -14.33 -3.90
C PHE A 8 15.69 -14.06 -3.60
N LEU A 9 14.90 -13.80 -4.66
CA LEU A 9 13.50 -13.37 -4.54
C LEU A 9 12.66 -14.29 -3.65
N PHE A 10 12.81 -15.60 -3.80
CA PHE A 10 12.06 -16.54 -2.97
C PHE A 10 12.44 -16.43 -1.49
N HIS A 11 13.71 -16.19 -1.16
CA HIS A 11 14.17 -16.06 0.22
C HIS A 11 13.67 -14.78 0.88
N ILE A 12 13.62 -13.65 0.17
CA ILE A 12 13.02 -12.42 0.73
C ILE A 12 11.51 -12.62 0.97
N VAL A 13 10.79 -13.28 0.05
CA VAL A 13 9.34 -13.52 0.15
C VAL A 13 8.99 -14.44 1.32
N ILE A 14 9.77 -15.48 1.59
CA ILE A 14 9.55 -16.39 2.73
C ILE A 14 10.06 -15.84 4.07
N GLY A 15 10.59 -14.61 4.09
CA GLY A 15 10.91 -13.90 5.33
C GLY A 15 12.39 -13.84 5.71
N MET A 16 13.33 -14.15 4.82
CA MET A 16 14.77 -13.96 5.08
C MET A 16 15.18 -12.49 4.91
N ASN A 17 14.63 -11.64 5.77
CA ASN A 17 14.88 -10.21 5.84
C ASN A 17 15.04 -9.75 7.30
N LEU A 18 15.76 -8.65 7.48
CA LEU A 18 16.03 -8.03 8.76
C LEU A 18 16.14 -6.51 8.59
N ILE A 19 15.61 -5.76 9.55
CA ILE A 19 15.70 -4.29 9.58
C ILE A 19 16.72 -3.87 10.64
N LEU A 20 17.75 -3.13 10.22
CA LEU A 20 18.72 -2.53 11.13
C LEU A 20 18.38 -1.06 11.36
N HIS A 21 18.21 -0.67 12.62
CA HIS A 21 18.12 0.74 13.02
C HIS A 21 19.49 1.20 13.51
N VAL A 22 20.10 2.12 12.77
CA VAL A 22 21.38 2.74 13.11
C VAL A 22 21.14 4.25 13.19
N GLY A 23 21.58 4.86 14.28
CA GLY A 23 21.36 6.29 14.56
C GLY A 23 20.07 6.57 15.31
N THR A 24 19.62 7.82 15.24
CA THR A 24 18.44 8.37 15.89
C THR A 24 17.42 8.88 14.86
N HIS A 25 16.23 9.26 15.32
CA HIS A 25 15.21 9.82 14.43
C HIS A 25 15.62 11.14 13.79
N ALA A 26 16.46 11.95 14.46
CA ALA A 26 16.94 13.22 13.94
C ALA A 26 17.94 13.06 12.78
N ASP A 27 18.51 11.86 12.59
CA ASP A 27 19.43 11.54 11.50
C ASP A 27 18.70 11.17 10.20
N LEU A 28 17.36 11.06 10.23
CA LEU A 28 16.54 10.83 9.05
C LEU A 28 16.20 12.17 8.38
N PRO A 29 16.27 12.26 7.04
CA PRO A 29 15.78 13.44 6.35
C PRO A 29 14.26 13.58 6.55
N PRO A 30 13.71 14.80 6.47
CA PRO A 30 12.27 15.00 6.53
C PRO A 30 11.56 14.26 5.39
N ILE A 31 10.30 13.89 5.63
CA ILE A 31 9.47 13.20 4.64
C ILE A 31 9.32 14.09 3.39
N PRO A 32 9.67 13.61 2.18
CA PRO A 32 9.53 14.39 0.95
C PRO A 32 8.07 14.80 0.66
N PRO A 33 7.84 15.91 -0.07
CA PRO A 33 6.50 16.23 -0.55
C PRO A 33 5.97 15.09 -1.45
N ASN A 34 4.68 14.76 -1.31
CA ASN A 34 4.01 13.64 -2.00
C ASN A 34 4.56 12.25 -1.67
N PHE A 35 5.19 12.07 -0.50
CA PHE A 35 5.58 10.74 -0.06
C PHE A 35 4.35 9.83 0.09
N PRO A 36 4.36 8.62 -0.49
CA PRO A 36 3.19 7.75 -0.48
C PRO A 36 2.84 7.35 0.95
N THR A 37 1.59 7.56 1.32
CA THR A 37 1.01 7.02 2.55
C THR A 37 0.33 5.69 2.24
N CYS A 38 0.33 4.78 3.21
CA CYS A 38 -0.59 3.65 3.13
C CYS A 38 -2.02 4.20 3.08
N GLY A 39 -2.82 3.70 2.15
CA GLY A 39 -4.22 4.04 2.03
C GLY A 39 -5.06 2.78 1.98
N ASP A 40 -6.37 2.93 2.15
CA ASP A 40 -7.30 1.84 1.94
C ASP A 40 -7.30 1.48 0.44
N HIS A 41 -6.65 0.37 0.07
CA HIS A 41 -6.69 -0.20 -1.28
C HIS A 41 -8.04 -0.86 -1.57
N LEU A 42 -9.14 -0.18 -1.23
CA LEU A 42 -10.47 -0.65 -1.54
C LEU A 42 -10.73 -0.37 -3.02
N PRO A 43 -11.17 -1.38 -3.81
CA PRO A 43 -11.61 -1.12 -5.16
C PRO A 43 -12.79 -0.14 -5.10
N PRO A 44 -12.90 0.80 -6.05
CA PRO A 44 -14.07 1.65 -6.15
C PRO A 44 -15.30 0.76 -6.32
N ILE A 45 -16.18 0.77 -5.32
CA ILE A 45 -17.46 0.08 -5.38
C ILE A 45 -18.34 0.95 -6.27
N THR A 46 -18.43 0.65 -7.57
CA THR A 46 -19.48 1.24 -8.40
C THR A 46 -20.81 0.67 -7.89
N PRO A 47 -21.69 1.47 -7.29
CA PRO A 47 -23.02 0.98 -6.94
C PRO A 47 -23.71 0.59 -8.25
N PRO A 48 -24.42 -0.55 -8.32
CA PRO A 48 -25.24 -0.85 -9.49
C PRO A 48 -26.18 0.33 -9.74
N LEU A 49 -26.33 0.70 -11.02
CA LEU A 49 -27.22 1.78 -11.46
C LEU A 49 -28.56 1.69 -10.70
N PRO A 50 -29.11 2.78 -10.17
CA PRO A 50 -30.42 2.72 -9.54
C PRO A 50 -31.41 2.16 -10.56
N LEU A 51 -32.07 1.07 -10.19
CA LEU A 51 -33.19 0.48 -10.92
C LEU A 51 -34.39 1.45 -10.84
N SER A 52 -34.27 2.60 -11.49
CA SER A 52 -35.35 3.59 -11.59
C SER A 52 -35.38 4.16 -13.01
N SER A 53 -35.67 3.33 -14.00
CA SER A 53 -36.30 3.75 -15.26
C SER A 53 -36.61 2.56 -16.16
N SER A 54 -37.64 1.79 -15.79
CA SER A 54 -38.52 1.15 -16.77
C SER A 54 -39.89 0.99 -16.13
N THR A 55 -40.55 2.14 -16.01
CA THR A 55 -42.00 2.27 -16.06
C THR A 55 -42.60 1.34 -17.10
N SER A 56 -43.61 0.57 -16.67
CA SER A 56 -44.82 0.21 -17.41
C SER A 56 -44.67 0.07 -18.94
N PHE A 57 -44.52 -1.15 -19.43
CA PHE A 57 -45.11 -1.53 -20.71
C PHE A 57 -46.11 -2.66 -20.48
N HIS A 58 -47.32 -2.38 -20.97
CA HIS A 58 -48.52 -3.20 -21.10
C HIS A 58 -48.31 -4.71 -21.20
#